data_AF-V3ZZI2-F1
#
_entry.id   AF-V3ZZI2-F1
#
_cell.length_a   1.000
_cell.length_b   1.000
_cell.length_c   1.000
_cell.angle_alpha   90.00
_cell.angle_beta   90.00
_cell.angle_gamma   90.00
#
_symmetry.space_group_name_H-M   'P 1'
#
loop_
_entity.id
_entity.type
_entity.pdbx_description
1 polymer ?
#
loop_
_entity_poly.entity_id
_entity_poly.type
_entity_poly.pdbx_seq_one_letter_code
_entity_poly.pdbx_strand_id
1 'polypeptide(L)' 'SRYFIGYSLIQPTALSIYFIGYSMIQPTTLSRYFIGYSIIQHTALSIYFIGYSMIQHTTLSIYFIGYSIIQPTA' A
#
# COMPACT_ATOMS: atom_id res chain seq x y z
N SER A 1 13.18 -3.43 6.71
CA SER A 1 12.13 -2.61 6.08
C SER A 1 12.71 -1.96 4.83
N ARG A 2 11.87 -1.47 3.90
CA ARG A 2 12.31 -0.64 2.76
C ARG A 2 11.62 0.72 2.82
N TYR A 3 12.34 1.76 2.45
CA TYR A 3 11.88 3.16 2.49
C TYR A 3 12.04 3.79 1.11
N PHE A 4 11.04 4.56 0.69
CA PHE A 4 10.97 5.13 -0.65
C PHE A 4 10.33 6.53 -0.62
N ILE A 5 10.87 7.46 -1.41
CA ILE A 5 10.34 8.81 -1.60
C ILE A 5 10.22 9.08 -3.11
N GLY A 6 9.11 9.65 -3.55
CA GLY A 6 8.97 10.20 -4.91
C GLY A 6 7.95 9.44 -5.76
N TYR A 7 8.29 9.17 -7.02
CA TYR A 7 7.51 8.28 -7.89
C TYR A 7 8.16 6.90 -7.90
N SER A 8 7.40 5.86 -7.61
CA SER A 8 7.95 4.50 -7.66
C SER A 8 6.94 3.47 -8.16
N LEU A 9 7.46 2.54 -8.96
CA LEU A 9 6.83 1.26 -9.26
C LEU A 9 7.59 0.19 -8.48
N ILE A 10 6.94 -0.44 -7.51
CA ILE A 10 7.63 -1.38 -6.60
C ILE A 10 6.93 -2.74 -6.60
N GLN A 11 7.70 -3.80 -6.84
CA GLN A 11 7.28 -5.20 -6.69
C GLN A 11 8.12 -5.99 -5.64
N PRO A 12 8.21 -5.53 -4.37
CA PRO A 12 9.12 -6.12 -3.38
C PRO A 12 8.50 -7.23 -2.53
N THR A 13 9.18 -8.36 -2.39
CA THR A 13 8.96 -9.22 -1.22
C THR A 13 9.67 -8.61 -0.01
N ALA A 14 8.91 -8.14 0.98
CA ALA A 14 9.47 -7.50 2.18
C ALA A 14 8.56 -7.63 3.40
N LEU A 15 9.16 -7.71 4.60
CA LEU A 15 8.39 -7.76 5.84
C LEU A 15 7.61 -6.45 6.08
N SER A 16 8.24 -5.30 5.79
CA SER A 16 7.65 -3.97 5.98
C SER A 16 8.13 -2.95 4.96
N ILE A 17 7.22 -2.10 4.49
CA ILE A 17 7.49 -1.03 3.51
C ILE A 17 6.90 0.28 3.99
N TYR A 18 7.67 1.35 3.83
CA TYR A 18 7.26 2.72 4.06
C TYR A 18 7.47 3.53 2.78
N PHE A 19 6.46 4.32 2.36
CA PHE A 19 6.53 5.09 1.13
C PHE A 19 5.83 6.43 1.26
N ILE A 20 6.47 7.48 0.70
CA ILE A 20 5.91 8.83 0.60
C ILE A 20 5.92 9.28 -0.88
N GLY A 21 4.77 9.64 -1.43
CA GLY A 21 4.65 10.21 -2.77
C GLY A 21 3.56 9.57 -3.63
N TYR A 22 3.83 9.40 -4.92
CA TYR A 22 2.92 8.71 -5.86
C TYR A 22 3.45 7.29 -6.15
N SER A 23 2.62 6.26 -5.98
CA SER A 23 3.10 4.89 -6.20
C SER A 23 2.10 3.91 -6.82
N MET A 24 2.65 2.98 -7.57
CA MET A 24 1.97 1.78 -8.08
C MET A 24 2.70 0.57 -7.50
N ILE A 25 2.02 -0.19 -6.63
CA ILE A 25 2.70 -1.12 -5.73
C ILE A 25 1.99 -2.48 -5.75
N GLN A 26 2.73 -3.49 -6.22
CA GLN A 26 2.30 -4.90 -6.34
C GLN A 26 3.15 -5.96 -5.57
N PRO A 27 3.53 -5.76 -4.28
CA PRO A 27 4.29 -6.72 -3.50
C PRO A 27 3.53 -7.94 -2.92
N THR A 28 4.23 -8.67 -2.03
CA THR A 28 3.65 -9.52 -0.97
C THR A 28 4.39 -9.21 0.34
N THR A 29 3.68 -8.66 1.34
CA THR A 29 4.29 -8.03 2.54
C THR A 29 3.41 -8.15 3.79
N LEU A 30 4.02 -8.18 4.97
CA LEU A 30 3.29 -8.31 6.24
C LEU A 30 2.70 -6.97 6.74
N SER A 31 3.43 -5.86 6.62
CA SER A 31 2.95 -4.54 7.06
C SER A 31 3.36 -3.40 6.13
N ARG A 32 2.48 -2.41 5.93
CA ARG A 32 2.78 -1.24 5.09
C ARG A 32 2.32 0.08 5.68
N TYR A 33 3.10 1.12 5.38
CA TYR A 33 2.78 2.50 5.69
C TYR A 33 2.98 3.39 4.46
N PHE A 34 1.98 4.20 4.16
CA PHE A 34 1.95 5.03 2.98
C PHE A 34 1.48 6.45 3.26
N ILE A 35 2.11 7.42 2.60
CA ILE A 35 1.64 8.81 2.55
C ILE A 35 1.63 9.27 1.10
N GLY A 36 0.50 9.76 0.59
CA GLY A 36 0.40 10.40 -0.72
C GLY A 36 -0.69 9.79 -1.59
N TYR A 37 -0.38 9.51 -2.85
CA TYR A 37 -1.31 8.87 -3.78
C TYR A 37 -0.80 7.46 -4.11
N SER A 38 -1.65 6.45 -4.02
CA SER A 38 -1.21 5.10 -4.40
C SER A 38 -2.28 4.26 -5.05
N ILE A 39 -1.87 3.44 -6.01
CA ILE A 39 -2.64 2.31 -6.49
C ILE A 39 -1.96 1.05 -5.96
N ILE A 40 -2.69 0.29 -5.15
CA ILE A 40 -2.21 -0.89 -4.43
C ILE A 40 -3.00 -2.10 -4.91
N GLN A 41 -2.32 -3.10 -5.46
CA GLN A 41 -2.94 -4.38 -5.82
C GLN A 41 -2.20 -5.52 -5.10
N HIS A 42 -2.83 -6.27 -4.18
CA HIS A 42 -2.02 -7.01 -3.19
C HIS A 42 -2.64 -8.10 -2.31
N THR A 43 -1.77 -8.94 -1.73
CA THR A 43 -2.02 -9.78 -0.55
C THR A 43 -1.13 -9.35 0.66
N ALA A 44 -1.71 -8.76 1.72
CA ALA A 44 -0.95 -8.24 2.87
C ALA A 44 -1.64 -8.55 4.20
N LEU A 45 -0.96 -8.38 5.34
CA LEU A 45 -1.59 -8.61 6.66
C LEU A 45 -2.14 -7.30 7.27
N SER A 46 -1.39 -6.21 7.13
CA SER A 46 -1.78 -4.87 7.59
C SER A 46 -1.35 -3.76 6.62
N ILE A 47 -2.22 -2.77 6.40
CA ILE A 47 -1.93 -1.57 5.59
C ILE A 47 -2.33 -0.32 6.38
N TYR A 48 -1.43 0.65 6.46
CA TYR A 48 -1.68 2.00 6.94
C TYR A 48 -1.46 2.99 5.80
N PHE A 49 -2.41 3.87 5.54
CA PHE A 49 -2.32 4.82 4.44
C PHE A 49 -2.87 6.20 4.81
N ILE A 50 -2.19 7.25 4.36
CA ILE A 50 -2.63 8.65 4.44
C ILE A 50 -2.64 9.28 3.04
N GLY A 51 -3.80 9.76 2.57
CA GLY A 51 -3.92 10.53 1.33
C GLY A 51 -5.01 10.00 0.39
N TYR A 52 -4.68 9.78 -0.89
CA TYR A 52 -5.58 9.16 -1.85
C TYR A 52 -5.14 7.74 -2.23
N SER A 53 -6.03 6.76 -2.19
CA SER A 53 -5.68 5.41 -2.65
C SER A 53 -6.77 4.69 -3.43
N MET A 54 -6.32 3.84 -4.34
CA MET A 54 -7.09 2.77 -4.95
C MET A 54 -6.49 1.45 -4.49
N ILE A 55 -7.25 0.65 -3.74
CA ILE A 55 -6.78 -0.59 -3.12
C ILE A 55 -7.59 -1.75 -3.67
N GLN A 56 -6.93 -2.73 -4.28
CA GLN A 56 -7.55 -3.95 -4.80
C GLN A 56 -6.85 -5.20 -4.26
N HIS A 57 -7.44 -5.92 -3.30
CA HIS A 57 -6.55 -6.69 -2.42
C HIS A 57 -7.20 -7.78 -1.51
N THR A 58 -6.37 -8.63 -0.86
CA THR A 58 -6.71 -9.60 0.21
C THR A 58 -5.91 -9.35 1.53
N THR A 59 -6.51 -8.84 2.62
CA THR A 59 -5.82 -8.48 3.91
C THR A 59 -6.76 -8.76 5.05
N LEU A 60 -6.12 -9.06 6.17
CA LEU A 60 -6.72 -9.05 7.49
C LEU A 60 -7.10 -7.64 8.01
N SER A 61 -6.29 -6.59 7.75
CA SER A 61 -6.53 -5.26 8.35
C SER A 61 -6.06 -4.07 7.50
N ILE A 62 -6.88 -3.01 7.44
CA ILE A 62 -6.59 -1.76 6.73
C ILE A 62 -6.94 -0.59 7.64
N TYR A 63 -6.03 0.38 7.75
CA TYR A 63 -6.28 1.67 8.37
C TYR A 63 -5.94 2.78 7.38
N PHE A 64 -6.89 3.71 7.18
CA PHE A 64 -6.84 4.66 6.10
C PHE A 64 -7.30 6.05 6.57
N ILE A 65 -6.54 7.09 6.21
CA ILE A 65 -6.87 8.50 6.45
C ILE A 65 -6.85 9.25 5.11
N GLY A 66 -7.99 9.76 4.65
CA GLY A 66 -8.10 10.54 3.41
C GLY A 66 -9.23 10.03 2.50
N TYR A 67 -8.98 9.90 1.19
CA TYR A 67 -9.94 9.33 0.23
C TYR A 67 -9.48 7.98 -0.34
N SER A 68 -10.24 6.91 -0.08
CA SER A 68 -9.95 5.57 -0.61
C SER A 68 -11.11 5.00 -1.41
N ILE A 69 -10.77 4.24 -2.43
CA ILE A 69 -11.65 3.27 -3.05
C ILE A 69 -11.04 1.89 -2.79
N ILE A 70 -11.79 1.03 -2.12
CA ILE A 70 -11.34 -0.28 -1.66
C ILE A 70 -12.20 -1.35 -2.34
N GLN A 71 -11.56 -2.24 -3.08
CA GLN A 71 -12.20 -3.38 -3.72
C GLN A 71 -11.54 -4.68 -3.24
N PRO A 72 -12.24 -5.51 -2.45
CA PRO A 72 -11.71 -6.82 -2.07
C PRO A 72 -11.63 -7.74 -3.31
N THR A 73 -10.51 -8.44 -3.47
CA THR A 73 -10.41 -9.55 -4.43
C THR A 73 -10.83 -10.84 -3.74
N ALA A 74 -11.79 -11.57 -4.33
CA ALA A 74 -12.23 -12.88 -3.86
C ALA A 74 -11.19 -13.97 -4.16
#